data_AF-A0A2G6YD03-F1
#
_entry.id   AF-A0A2G6YD03-F1
#
_cell.length_a   1.000
_cell.length_b   1.000
_cell.length_c   1.000
_cell.angle_alpha   90.00
_cell.angle_beta   90.00
_cell.angle_gamma   90.00
#
_symmetry.space_group_name_H-M   'P 1'
#
loop_
_entity.id
_entity.type
_entity.pdbx_description
1 polymer ?
#
loop_
_entity_poly.entity_id
_entity_poly.type
_entity_poly.pdbx_seq_one_letter_code
_entity_poly.pdbx_strand_id
1 'polypeptide(L)'
;MRSGNALVLFSGGQDSTTCLAWALSHFAHVETIGFDYGQRHHIELQARHAVLEAMRAQFPQWRGKLGDDHMLDLGVLGRISDTALTSETEIQMTAAGLPNTFVPGRNLLFFQLAAAVGYRRGLHTLVGGMCETDFSGYPDCRDDTLKALQVATSLGMGQRFTFETPLMWIDKADTWEMAHALGGDALVDIVLEQSHTCYHGVRGERHAWGYGCGTCPACALRKAGFERWTAGKAP
;
A
#
# COMPACT_ATOMS: atom_id res chain seq x y z
N MET A 1 4.37 -17.29 14.52
CA MET A 1 4.84 -17.09 13.14
C MET A 1 4.19 -18.14 12.27
N ARG A 2 3.40 -17.74 11.26
CA ARG A 2 2.74 -18.64 10.34
C ARG A 2 3.82 -19.26 9.42
N SER A 3 3.71 -20.56 9.13
CA SER A 3 4.62 -21.28 8.23
C SER A 3 4.44 -20.94 6.75
N GLY A 4 3.51 -20.04 6.42
CA GLY A 4 3.21 -19.64 5.04
C GLY A 4 4.14 -18.55 4.51
N ASN A 5 4.06 -18.37 3.19
CA ASN A 5 4.73 -17.31 2.45
C ASN A 5 3.70 -16.28 1.98
N ALA A 6 4.09 -15.01 1.92
CA ALA A 6 3.20 -13.93 1.52
C ALA A 6 3.76 -13.10 0.37
N LEU A 7 2.86 -12.58 -0.48
CA LEU A 7 3.15 -11.56 -1.48
C LEU A 7 2.43 -10.27 -1.08
N VAL A 8 3.20 -9.22 -0.79
CA VAL A 8 2.65 -7.92 -0.38
C VAL A 8 2.47 -7.05 -1.62
N LEU A 9 1.24 -6.58 -1.86
CA LEU A 9 0.98 -5.50 -2.79
C LEU A 9 1.57 -4.23 -2.18
N PHE A 10 2.74 -3.87 -2.66
CA PHE A 10 3.58 -2.84 -2.07
C PHE A 10 3.62 -1.64 -3.02
N SER A 11 3.61 -0.42 -2.50
CA SER A 11 3.76 0.80 -3.31
C SER A 11 4.87 1.72 -2.81
N GLY A 12 5.40 1.48 -1.62
CA GLY A 12 6.30 2.41 -0.95
C GLY A 12 5.58 3.54 -0.22
N GLY A 13 4.25 3.53 -0.13
CA GLY A 13 3.49 4.43 0.74
C GLY A 13 3.39 3.93 2.18
N GLN A 14 2.92 4.80 3.09
CA GLN A 14 2.73 4.51 4.52
C GLN A 14 2.02 3.16 4.77
N ASP A 15 0.86 2.97 4.15
CA ASP A 15 0.01 1.80 4.39
C ASP A 15 0.71 0.53 3.93
N SER A 16 1.21 0.52 2.70
CA SER A 16 1.89 -0.64 2.14
C SER A 16 3.19 -0.97 2.89
N THR A 17 3.89 0.04 3.45
CA THR A 17 5.07 -0.14 4.30
C THR A 17 4.70 -0.78 5.64
N THR A 18 3.59 -0.34 6.23
CA THR A 18 3.05 -0.94 7.46
C THR A 18 2.59 -2.38 7.22
N CYS A 19 1.92 -2.65 6.09
CA CYS A 19 1.57 -4.01 5.67
C CYS A 19 2.79 -4.89 5.43
N LEU A 20 3.87 -4.36 4.86
CA LEU A 20 5.11 -5.09 4.67
C LEU A 20 5.72 -5.49 6.03
N ALA A 21 5.82 -4.57 6.97
CA ALA A 21 6.27 -4.87 8.33
C ALA A 21 5.37 -5.90 9.02
N TRP A 22 4.04 -5.77 8.87
CA TRP A 22 3.08 -6.73 9.39
C TRP A 22 3.32 -8.12 8.80
N ALA A 23 3.45 -8.23 7.48
CA ALA A 23 3.72 -9.50 6.81
C ALA A 23 5.05 -10.11 7.26
N LEU A 24 6.11 -9.29 7.37
CA LEU A 24 7.43 -9.71 7.85
C LEU A 24 7.43 -10.15 9.31
N SER A 25 6.45 -9.74 10.13
CA SER A 25 6.26 -10.26 11.49
C SER A 25 5.45 -11.57 11.51
N HIS A 26 4.64 -11.84 10.48
CA HIS A 26 3.69 -12.96 10.48
C HIS A 26 4.14 -14.18 9.66
N PHE A 27 4.87 -14.01 8.56
CA PHE A 27 5.20 -15.06 7.59
C PHE A 27 6.67 -15.40 7.57
N ALA A 28 7.05 -16.59 7.08
CA ALA A 28 8.44 -17.03 7.00
C ALA A 28 9.22 -16.37 5.87
N HIS A 29 8.55 -16.20 4.72
CA HIS A 29 9.08 -15.57 3.51
C HIS A 29 8.06 -14.58 2.97
N VAL A 30 8.53 -13.38 2.63
CA VAL A 30 7.71 -12.28 2.14
C VAL A 30 8.35 -11.70 0.91
N GLU A 31 7.61 -11.69 -0.20
CA GLU A 31 7.98 -10.97 -1.41
C GLU A 31 7.06 -9.78 -1.59
N THR A 32 7.45 -8.86 -2.47
CA THR A 32 6.67 -7.65 -2.74
C THR A 32 6.35 -7.53 -4.22
N ILE A 33 5.18 -6.97 -4.56
CA ILE A 33 4.80 -6.69 -5.93
C ILE A 33 4.31 -5.24 -6.05
N GLY A 34 4.84 -4.52 -7.02
CA GLY A 34 4.42 -3.18 -7.42
C GLY A 34 3.82 -3.21 -8.81
N PHE A 35 3.05 -2.17 -9.11
CA PHE A 35 2.39 -2.00 -10.39
C PHE A 35 2.72 -0.63 -10.96
N ASP A 36 3.27 -0.61 -12.16
CA ASP A 36 3.51 0.61 -12.93
C ASP A 36 2.45 0.74 -14.01
N TYR A 37 1.42 1.56 -13.78
CA TYR A 37 0.36 1.81 -14.75
C TYR A 37 0.48 3.19 -15.42
N GLY A 38 1.70 3.72 -15.52
CA GLY A 38 1.96 5.04 -16.11
C GLY A 38 1.71 6.18 -15.13
N GLN A 39 1.87 5.92 -13.83
CA GLN A 39 1.85 6.98 -12.81
C GLN A 39 2.94 8.01 -13.10
N ARG A 40 2.57 9.30 -13.12
CA ARG A 40 3.37 10.43 -13.65
C ARG A 40 4.71 10.66 -12.97
N HIS A 41 4.91 10.16 -11.75
CA HIS A 41 6.01 10.57 -10.90
C HIS A 41 6.87 9.37 -10.53
N HIS A 42 8.11 9.34 -11.06
CA HIS A 42 9.16 8.38 -10.70
C HIS A 42 9.45 8.29 -9.19
N ILE A 43 9.00 9.28 -8.43
CA ILE A 43 9.20 9.39 -6.98
C ILE A 43 8.55 8.25 -6.20
N GLU A 44 7.44 7.70 -6.68
CA GLU A 44 6.74 6.58 -6.01
C GLU A 44 7.58 5.30 -6.09
N LEU A 45 8.14 5.02 -7.27
CA LEU A 45 9.03 3.88 -7.49
C LEU A 45 10.35 4.03 -6.70
N GLN A 46 10.87 5.26 -6.59
CA GLN A 46 12.04 5.53 -5.75
C GLN A 46 11.76 5.29 -4.26
N ALA A 47 10.61 5.74 -3.77
CA ALA A 47 10.21 5.54 -2.37
C ALA A 47 10.06 4.06 -2.03
N ARG A 48 9.50 3.25 -2.94
CA ARG A 48 9.45 1.79 -2.81
C ARG A 48 10.84 1.21 -2.51
N HIS A 49 11.82 1.48 -3.38
CA HIS A 49 13.17 0.94 -3.20
C HIS A 49 13.83 1.46 -1.92
N ALA A 50 13.68 2.75 -1.62
CA ALA A 50 14.24 3.35 -0.41
C ALA A 50 13.70 2.70 0.87
N VAL A 51 12.40 2.40 0.91
CA VAL A 51 11.79 1.67 2.04
C VAL A 51 12.34 0.24 2.14
N LEU A 52 12.42 -0.50 1.03
CA LEU A 52 12.95 -1.89 1.07
C LEU A 52 14.39 -1.93 1.57
N GLU A 53 15.25 -1.03 1.08
CA GLU A 53 16.64 -0.94 1.51
C GLU A 53 16.74 -0.55 2.99
N ALA A 54 15.96 0.43 3.44
CA ALA A 54 15.93 0.82 4.85
C ALA A 54 15.44 -0.33 5.75
N MET A 55 14.42 -1.08 5.34
CA MET A 55 13.93 -2.25 6.06
C MET A 55 15.01 -3.34 6.17
N ARG A 56 15.74 -3.65 5.09
CA ARG A 56 16.85 -4.62 5.11
C ARG A 56 18.00 -4.17 6.01
N ALA A 57 18.32 -2.87 6.00
CA ALA A 57 19.41 -2.31 6.77
C ALA A 57 19.10 -2.30 8.27
N GLN A 58 17.92 -1.78 8.64
CA GLN A 58 17.56 -1.46 10.02
C GLN A 58 16.89 -2.61 10.78
N PHE A 59 16.34 -3.61 10.08
CA PHE A 59 15.66 -4.77 10.70
C PHE A 59 16.33 -6.09 10.33
N PRO A 60 17.46 -6.47 10.96
CA PRO A 60 18.18 -7.72 10.68
C PRO A 60 17.30 -8.98 10.77
N GLN A 61 16.31 -8.99 11.67
CA GLN A 61 15.35 -10.09 11.83
C GLN A 61 14.40 -10.28 10.64
N TRP A 62 14.21 -9.24 9.82
CA TRP A 62 13.38 -9.29 8.61
C TRP A 62 14.19 -9.46 7.34
N ARG A 63 15.49 -9.12 7.35
CA ARG A 63 16.36 -9.16 6.17
C ARG A 63 16.34 -10.50 5.43
N GLY A 64 16.47 -11.62 6.15
CA GLY A 64 16.46 -12.96 5.55
C GLY A 64 15.07 -13.44 5.11
N LYS A 65 14.01 -12.74 5.52
CA LYS A 65 12.61 -13.06 5.21
C LYS A 65 12.09 -12.25 4.03
N LEU A 66 12.67 -11.08 3.78
CA LEU A 66 12.31 -10.20 2.68
C LEU A 66 13.00 -10.66 1.39
N GLY A 67 12.24 -11.38 0.56
CA GLY A 67 12.66 -11.92 -0.72
C GLY A 67 12.56 -10.92 -1.86
N ASP A 68 12.18 -11.43 -3.03
CA ASP A 68 12.17 -10.70 -4.30
C ASP A 68 11.17 -9.53 -4.30
N ASP A 69 11.54 -8.49 -5.05
CA ASP A 69 10.69 -7.37 -5.41
C ASP A 69 10.28 -7.50 -6.88
N HIS A 70 8.98 -7.57 -7.14
CA HIS A 70 8.39 -7.68 -8.46
C HIS A 70 7.80 -6.34 -8.91
N MET A 71 7.98 -6.01 -10.18
CA MET A 71 7.31 -4.88 -10.81
C MET A 71 6.59 -5.35 -12.07
N LEU A 72 5.29 -5.07 -12.17
CA LEU A 72 4.51 -5.34 -13.37
C LEU A 72 4.14 -4.03 -14.07
N ASP A 73 4.45 -3.95 -15.37
CA ASP A 73 3.95 -2.91 -16.25
C ASP A 73 2.46 -3.17 -16.57
N LEU A 74 1.64 -2.18 -16.23
CA LEU A 74 0.21 -2.10 -16.45
C LEU A 74 -0.16 -0.85 -17.24
N GLY A 75 0.68 -0.42 -18.17
CA GLY A 75 0.38 0.68 -19.10
C GLY A 75 -0.92 0.49 -19.89
N VAL A 76 -1.47 -0.74 -19.96
CA VAL A 76 -2.82 -1.00 -20.49
C VAL A 76 -3.91 -0.28 -19.69
N LEU A 77 -3.78 -0.14 -18.37
CA LEU A 77 -4.74 0.61 -17.55
C LEU A 77 -4.74 2.09 -17.96
N GLY A 78 -3.57 2.66 -18.22
CA GLY A 78 -3.46 4.03 -18.73
C GLY A 78 -4.11 4.24 -20.09
N ARG A 79 -4.24 3.17 -20.91
CA ARG A 79 -4.99 3.21 -22.18
C ARG A 79 -6.50 3.01 -22.02
N ILE A 80 -6.93 2.39 -20.93
CA ILE A 80 -8.35 2.15 -20.62
C ILE A 80 -8.95 3.35 -19.89
N SER A 81 -8.14 4.16 -19.21
CA SER A 81 -8.60 5.28 -18.39
C SER A 81 -8.05 6.63 -18.85
N ASP A 82 -8.93 7.52 -19.33
CA ASP A 82 -8.66 8.96 -19.48
C ASP A 82 -8.79 9.66 -18.12
N THR A 83 -7.90 9.38 -17.17
CA THR A 83 -7.97 9.93 -15.79
C THR A 83 -6.87 10.96 -15.55
N ALA A 84 -7.04 11.84 -14.56
CA ALA A 84 -6.04 12.87 -14.20
C ALA A 84 -4.68 12.30 -13.74
N LEU A 85 -4.60 10.99 -13.48
CA LEU A 85 -3.35 10.26 -13.24
C LEU A 85 -2.55 10.06 -14.54
N THR A 86 -3.20 10.09 -15.70
CA THR A 86 -2.61 9.86 -17.03
C THR A 86 -2.71 11.08 -17.96
N SER A 87 -3.57 12.08 -17.66
CA SER A 87 -3.80 13.32 -18.47
C SER A 87 -3.62 14.62 -17.65
N GLU A 88 -3.16 15.74 -18.27
CA GLU A 88 -2.78 17.04 -17.60
C GLU A 88 -3.91 17.76 -16.84
N THR A 89 -5.00 17.07 -16.52
CA THR A 89 -6.16 17.61 -15.81
C THR A 89 -5.90 17.74 -14.31
N GLU A 90 -6.39 18.81 -13.68
CA GLU A 90 -6.35 18.97 -12.22
C GLU A 90 -7.07 17.83 -11.51
N ILE A 91 -6.55 17.40 -10.35
CA ILE A 91 -7.22 16.40 -9.50
C ILE A 91 -8.44 17.06 -8.84
N GLN A 92 -9.63 16.64 -9.25
CA GLN A 92 -10.90 17.15 -8.75
C GLN A 92 -11.82 16.02 -8.32
N MET A 93 -12.62 16.26 -7.27
CA MET A 93 -13.69 15.35 -6.88
C MET A 93 -14.82 15.42 -7.92
N THR A 94 -15.20 14.26 -8.45
CA THR A 94 -16.33 14.14 -9.39
C THR A 94 -17.66 14.18 -8.65
N ALA A 95 -18.76 14.37 -9.39
CA ALA A 95 -20.13 14.30 -8.86
C ALA A 95 -20.46 12.93 -8.21
N ALA A 96 -19.67 11.89 -8.50
CA ALA A 96 -19.77 10.56 -7.88
C ALA A 96 -19.02 10.45 -6.54
N GLY A 97 -18.41 11.54 -6.04
CA GLY A 97 -17.63 11.54 -4.80
C GLY A 97 -16.24 10.89 -4.92
N LEU A 98 -15.81 10.55 -6.14
CA LEU A 98 -14.51 9.95 -6.44
C LEU A 98 -13.61 10.96 -7.14
N PRO A 99 -12.30 11.01 -6.87
CA PRO A 99 -11.42 11.87 -7.64
C PRO A 99 -11.32 11.38 -9.08
N ASN A 100 -11.14 12.30 -10.03
CA ASN A 100 -10.97 12.00 -11.46
C ASN A 100 -9.66 11.25 -11.81
N THR A 101 -8.90 10.83 -10.79
CA THR A 101 -7.81 9.84 -10.86
C THR A 101 -8.32 8.40 -10.71
N PHE A 102 -9.63 8.19 -10.52
CA PHE A 102 -10.18 6.86 -10.32
C PHE A 102 -10.16 6.01 -11.58
N VAL A 103 -9.47 4.88 -11.52
CA VAL A 103 -9.55 3.80 -12.51
C VAL A 103 -10.48 2.71 -11.95
N PRO A 104 -11.68 2.50 -12.53
CA PRO A 104 -12.63 1.53 -11.99
C PRO A 104 -12.08 0.11 -11.90
N GLY A 105 -12.17 -0.50 -10.72
CA GLY A 105 -11.79 -1.90 -10.50
C GLY A 105 -10.28 -2.16 -10.54
N ARG A 106 -9.45 -1.12 -10.47
CA ARG A 106 -7.99 -1.25 -10.51
C ARG A 106 -7.45 -2.19 -9.42
N ASN A 107 -7.97 -2.11 -8.19
CA ASN A 107 -7.49 -2.97 -7.11
C ASN A 107 -7.89 -4.42 -7.34
N LEU A 108 -9.00 -4.70 -8.05
CA LEU A 108 -9.35 -6.05 -8.44
C LEU A 108 -8.29 -6.64 -9.38
N LEU A 109 -7.86 -5.86 -10.37
CA LEU A 109 -6.81 -6.27 -11.30
C LEU A 109 -5.48 -6.51 -10.59
N PHE A 110 -5.10 -5.62 -9.66
CA PHE A 110 -3.88 -5.78 -8.87
C PHE A 110 -3.84 -7.11 -8.12
N PHE A 111 -4.93 -7.49 -7.45
CA PHE A 111 -5.00 -8.77 -6.75
C PHE A 111 -4.95 -9.97 -7.70
N GLN A 112 -5.61 -9.89 -8.85
CA GLN A 112 -5.57 -10.98 -9.85
C GLN A 112 -4.15 -11.19 -10.41
N LEU A 113 -3.44 -10.10 -10.69
CA LEU A 113 -2.05 -10.16 -11.18
C LEU A 113 -1.09 -10.64 -10.09
N ALA A 114 -1.25 -10.15 -8.86
CA ALA A 114 -0.49 -10.64 -7.71
C ALA A 114 -0.74 -12.14 -7.48
N ALA A 115 -1.98 -12.62 -7.64
CA ALA A 115 -2.29 -14.04 -7.57
C ALA A 115 -1.58 -14.84 -8.67
N ALA A 116 -1.54 -14.33 -9.91
CA ALA A 116 -0.83 -14.98 -11.01
C ALA A 116 0.68 -15.09 -10.77
N VAL A 117 1.31 -14.03 -10.23
CA VAL A 117 2.73 -14.05 -9.81
C VAL A 117 2.93 -15.02 -8.65
N GLY A 118 2.06 -14.93 -7.63
CA GLY A 118 2.15 -15.75 -6.43
C GLY A 118 1.96 -17.24 -6.68
N TYR A 119 1.12 -17.62 -7.64
CA TYR A 119 0.80 -19.02 -7.96
C TYR A 119 2.04 -19.86 -8.24
N ARG A 120 2.92 -19.41 -9.16
CA ARG A 120 4.12 -20.17 -9.54
C ARG A 120 5.21 -20.14 -8.47
N ARG A 121 5.08 -19.25 -7.50
CA ARG A 121 6.07 -18.99 -6.45
C ARG A 121 5.66 -19.57 -5.08
N GLY A 122 4.49 -20.20 -5.00
CA GLY A 122 3.95 -20.71 -3.74
C GLY A 122 3.54 -19.61 -2.76
N LEU A 123 3.27 -18.39 -3.24
CA LEU A 123 2.82 -17.25 -2.44
C LEU A 123 1.29 -17.17 -2.50
N HIS A 124 0.63 -17.98 -1.69
CA HIS A 124 -0.84 -18.09 -1.70
C HIS A 124 -1.54 -17.11 -0.74
N THR A 125 -0.76 -16.38 0.06
CA THR A 125 -1.29 -15.27 0.88
C THR A 125 -0.91 -13.95 0.23
N LEU A 126 -1.91 -13.18 -0.20
CA LEU A 126 -1.73 -11.83 -0.73
C LEU A 126 -2.06 -10.82 0.35
N VAL A 127 -1.18 -9.86 0.58
CA VAL A 127 -1.39 -8.81 1.60
C VAL A 127 -1.59 -7.47 0.91
N GLY A 128 -2.69 -6.78 1.20
CA GLY A 128 -3.01 -5.47 0.65
C GLY A 128 -3.27 -4.42 1.74
N GLY A 129 -2.91 -3.18 1.47
CA GLY A 129 -3.11 -2.04 2.39
C GLY A 129 -4.46 -1.35 2.28
N MET A 130 -5.48 -1.99 1.70
CA MET A 130 -6.80 -1.38 1.59
C MET A 130 -7.50 -1.29 2.94
N CYS A 131 -8.23 -0.19 3.11
CA CYS A 131 -8.90 0.21 4.34
C CYS A 131 -10.29 0.76 3.99
N GLU A 132 -11.29 0.42 4.81
CA GLU A 132 -12.67 0.89 4.68
C GLU A 132 -12.99 2.02 5.68
N THR A 133 -12.21 2.17 6.75
CA THR A 133 -12.41 3.20 7.79
C THR A 133 -12.05 4.62 7.29
N ASP A 134 -10.90 4.80 6.62
CA ASP A 134 -10.45 6.10 6.08
C ASP A 134 -10.69 6.23 4.57
N PHE A 135 -11.79 5.64 4.14
CA PHE A 135 -12.08 5.35 2.76
C PHE A 135 -12.43 6.58 1.92
N SER A 136 -11.76 6.72 0.78
CA SER A 136 -12.02 7.75 -0.23
C SER A 136 -13.16 7.40 -1.21
N GLY A 137 -13.99 6.39 -0.92
CA GLY A 137 -15.18 6.05 -1.71
C GLY A 137 -15.05 4.87 -2.70
N TYR A 138 -13.84 4.34 -2.91
CA TYR A 138 -13.51 3.28 -3.90
C TYR A 138 -14.11 1.87 -3.66
N PRO A 139 -15.20 1.45 -4.33
CA PRO A 139 -15.89 0.20 -4.00
C PRO A 139 -14.97 -1.05 -4.03
N ASP A 140 -13.88 -1.02 -4.78
CA ASP A 140 -12.87 -2.08 -4.88
C ASP A 140 -11.88 -2.17 -3.70
N CYS A 141 -12.02 -1.35 -2.65
CA CYS A 141 -11.29 -1.51 -1.39
C CYS A 141 -12.10 -2.13 -0.25
N ARG A 142 -13.42 -2.33 -0.41
CA ARG A 142 -14.30 -2.81 0.66
C ARG A 142 -14.04 -4.27 1.00
N ASP A 143 -14.28 -4.63 2.26
CA ASP A 143 -14.09 -6.00 2.74
C ASP A 143 -14.92 -7.03 1.94
N ASP A 144 -16.20 -6.75 1.70
CA ASP A 144 -17.08 -7.62 0.91
C ASP A 144 -16.55 -7.84 -0.51
N THR A 145 -16.00 -6.80 -1.13
CA THR A 145 -15.44 -6.89 -2.48
C THR A 145 -14.19 -7.76 -2.51
N LEU A 146 -13.29 -7.61 -1.53
CA LEU A 146 -12.07 -8.41 -1.46
C LEU A 146 -12.35 -9.87 -1.10
N LYS A 147 -13.33 -10.13 -0.22
CA LYS A 147 -13.81 -11.49 0.09
C LYS A 147 -14.39 -12.18 -1.16
N ALA A 148 -15.22 -11.47 -1.93
CA ALA A 148 -15.75 -12.00 -3.18
C ALA A 148 -14.62 -12.29 -4.19
N LEU A 149 -13.66 -11.37 -4.30
CA LEU A 149 -12.50 -11.55 -5.19
C LEU A 149 -11.61 -12.72 -4.77
N GLN A 150 -11.39 -12.94 -3.48
CA GLN A 150 -10.62 -14.07 -2.97
C GLN A 150 -11.25 -15.41 -3.38
N VAL A 151 -12.58 -15.52 -3.27
CA VAL A 151 -13.32 -16.72 -3.67
C VAL A 151 -13.17 -16.95 -5.18
N ALA A 152 -13.44 -15.92 -5.99
CA ALA A 152 -13.33 -16.00 -7.44
C ALA A 152 -11.90 -16.37 -7.90
N THR A 153 -10.89 -15.74 -7.29
CA THR A 153 -9.48 -15.99 -7.57
C THR A 153 -9.09 -17.42 -7.22
N SER A 154 -9.51 -17.91 -6.04
CA SER A 154 -9.18 -19.27 -5.60
C SER A 154 -9.80 -20.33 -6.51
N LEU A 155 -11.05 -20.13 -6.93
CA LEU A 155 -11.74 -21.03 -7.86
C LEU A 155 -11.08 -20.99 -9.24
N GLY A 156 -10.81 -19.80 -9.79
CA GLY A 156 -10.23 -19.62 -11.11
C GLY A 156 -8.80 -20.16 -11.24
N MET A 157 -8.03 -20.13 -10.14
CA MET A 157 -6.67 -20.67 -10.11
C MET A 157 -6.61 -22.16 -9.76
N GLY A 158 -7.73 -22.77 -9.36
CA GLY A 158 -7.73 -24.15 -8.84
C GLY A 158 -6.86 -24.33 -7.59
N GLN A 159 -6.62 -23.25 -6.84
CA GLN A 159 -5.71 -23.21 -5.70
C GLN A 159 -6.25 -22.23 -4.66
N ARG A 160 -6.17 -22.58 -3.37
CA ARG A 160 -6.66 -21.71 -2.30
C ARG A 160 -5.74 -20.50 -2.13
N PHE A 161 -6.28 -19.31 -2.34
CA PHE A 161 -5.66 -18.03 -1.97
C PHE A 161 -6.28 -17.47 -0.69
N THR A 162 -5.49 -16.71 0.06
CA THR A 162 -5.94 -15.91 1.21
C THR A 162 -5.54 -14.46 0.98
N PHE A 163 -6.48 -13.54 1.12
CA PHE A 163 -6.25 -12.11 1.04
C PHE A 163 -6.28 -11.55 2.45
N GLU A 164 -5.19 -10.93 2.86
CA GLU A 164 -5.03 -10.30 4.17
C GLU A 164 -5.04 -8.78 3.99
N THR A 165 -5.94 -8.10 4.68
CA THR A 165 -6.06 -6.63 4.70
C THR A 165 -5.93 -6.14 6.14
N PRO A 166 -4.70 -6.11 6.70
CA PRO A 166 -4.49 -5.81 8.12
C PRO A 166 -4.94 -4.39 8.51
N LEU A 167 -5.13 -3.49 7.54
CA LEU A 167 -5.58 -2.12 7.76
C LEU A 167 -7.09 -1.91 7.57
N MET A 168 -7.85 -2.98 7.25
CA MET A 168 -9.26 -2.87 6.82
C MET A 168 -10.12 -2.04 7.78
N TRP A 169 -9.92 -2.25 9.08
CA TRP A 169 -10.78 -1.74 10.15
C TRP A 169 -10.10 -0.72 11.07
N ILE A 170 -8.95 -0.20 10.68
CA ILE A 170 -8.18 0.76 11.49
C ILE A 170 -8.05 2.08 10.74
N ASP A 171 -7.94 3.17 11.49
CA ASP A 171 -7.73 4.50 10.89
C ASP A 171 -6.23 4.83 10.75
N LYS A 172 -5.89 6.04 10.29
CA LYS A 172 -4.50 6.47 10.12
C LYS A 172 -3.74 6.62 11.43
N ALA A 173 -4.40 7.00 12.52
CA ALA A 173 -3.73 7.08 13.82
C ALA A 173 -3.36 5.67 14.29
N ASP A 174 -4.28 4.72 14.14
CA ASP A 174 -4.03 3.30 14.44
C ASP A 174 -3.03 2.67 13.46
N THR A 175 -2.94 3.15 12.22
CA THR A 175 -1.91 2.72 11.25
C THR A 175 -0.52 3.17 11.71
N TRP A 176 -0.39 4.39 12.24
CA TRP A 176 0.85 4.85 12.88
C TRP A 176 1.19 4.03 14.12
N GLU A 177 0.20 3.72 14.95
CA GLU A 177 0.40 2.87 16.13
C GLU A 177 0.80 1.45 15.74
N MET A 178 0.20 0.87 14.70
CA MET A 178 0.58 -0.44 14.18
C MET A 178 2.04 -0.45 13.70
N ALA A 179 2.47 0.58 12.96
CA ALA A 179 3.87 0.70 12.55
C ALA A 179 4.82 0.77 13.76
N HIS A 180 4.46 1.57 14.77
CA HIS A 180 5.24 1.68 16.00
C HIS A 180 5.25 0.37 16.81
N ALA A 181 4.12 -0.33 16.93
CA ALA A 181 4.06 -1.62 17.63
C ALA A 181 4.89 -2.71 16.93
N LEU A 182 5.01 -2.65 15.60
CA LEU A 182 5.74 -3.64 14.80
C LEU A 182 7.27 -3.41 14.81
N GLY A 183 7.72 -2.17 14.83
CA GLY A 183 9.14 -1.85 14.64
C GLY A 183 9.66 -0.62 15.41
N GLY A 184 8.90 -0.13 16.38
CA GLY A 184 9.24 1.02 17.22
C GLY A 184 9.43 2.30 16.43
N ASP A 185 10.16 3.24 17.03
CA ASP A 185 10.50 4.52 16.41
C ASP A 185 11.27 4.34 15.09
N ALA A 186 12.12 3.30 14.98
CA ALA A 186 12.85 3.03 13.76
C ALA A 186 11.94 2.77 12.55
N LEU A 187 10.84 2.02 12.72
CA LEU A 187 9.89 1.80 11.63
C LEU A 187 9.07 3.04 11.35
N VAL A 188 8.67 3.79 12.38
CA VAL A 188 8.01 5.08 12.22
C VAL A 188 8.90 6.04 11.42
N ASP A 189 10.20 6.10 11.71
CA ASP A 189 11.18 6.91 11.00
C ASP A 189 11.33 6.47 9.55
N ILE A 190 11.35 5.18 9.24
CA ILE A 190 11.31 4.72 7.84
C ILE A 190 10.03 5.20 7.14
N VAL A 191 8.88 5.12 7.79
CA VAL A 191 7.61 5.59 7.22
C VAL A 191 7.64 7.11 7.02
N LEU A 192 8.16 7.88 7.97
CA LEU A 192 8.29 9.33 7.87
C LEU A 192 9.28 9.74 6.78
N GLU A 193 10.44 9.09 6.75
CA GLU A 193 11.58 9.51 5.94
C GLU A 193 11.61 8.87 4.56
N GLN A 194 11.13 7.66 4.35
CA GLN A 194 11.34 6.95 3.08
C GLN A 194 10.06 6.79 2.27
N SER A 195 8.90 6.69 2.93
CA SER A 195 7.64 6.44 2.22
C SER A 195 7.13 7.66 1.44
N HIS A 196 6.27 7.42 0.44
CA HIS A 196 5.61 8.46 -0.34
C HIS A 196 4.08 8.31 -0.36
N THR A 197 3.36 9.38 -0.04
CA THR A 197 1.88 9.39 0.06
C THR A 197 1.24 10.48 -0.80
N CYS A 198 1.99 11.48 -1.28
CA CYS A 198 1.42 12.66 -1.92
C CYS A 198 0.87 12.36 -3.32
N TYR A 199 -0.42 12.64 -3.57
CA TYR A 199 -1.04 12.44 -4.89
C TYR A 199 -0.51 13.35 -6.00
N HIS A 200 0.20 14.43 -5.65
CA HIS A 200 0.85 15.29 -6.63
C HIS A 200 2.30 14.89 -6.92
N GLY A 201 2.78 13.76 -6.38
CA GLY A 201 4.17 13.32 -6.56
C GLY A 201 5.20 14.28 -5.96
N VAL A 202 4.77 15.17 -5.04
CA VAL A 202 5.66 16.13 -4.40
C VAL A 202 6.21 15.52 -3.13
N ARG A 203 7.54 15.46 -3.01
CA ARG A 203 8.19 15.16 -1.72
C ARG A 203 8.29 16.41 -0.86
N GLY A 204 8.71 17.54 -1.43
CA GLY A 204 8.64 18.84 -0.76
C GLY A 204 9.46 18.92 0.53
N GLU A 205 9.04 19.79 1.44
CA GLU A 205 9.66 20.00 2.75
C GLU A 205 9.35 18.84 3.70
N ARG A 206 10.25 18.61 4.67
CA ARG A 206 10.01 17.68 5.77
C ARG A 206 9.10 18.31 6.82
N HIS A 207 7.86 17.83 6.91
CA HIS A 207 6.92 18.14 7.99
C HIS A 207 6.97 17.07 9.08
N ALA A 208 6.46 17.34 10.30
CA ALA A 208 6.45 16.36 11.39
C ALA A 208 5.89 14.97 11.00
N TRP A 209 4.86 14.94 10.13
CA TRP A 209 4.19 13.73 9.62
C TRP A 209 4.87 13.09 8.39
N GLY A 210 6.01 13.63 7.94
CA GLY A 210 6.79 13.19 6.78
C GLY A 210 6.81 14.20 5.64
N TYR A 211 6.93 13.70 4.42
CA TYR A 211 7.05 14.50 3.19
C TYR A 211 5.72 14.57 2.42
N GLY A 212 5.47 15.68 1.73
CA GLY A 212 4.33 15.85 0.84
C GLY A 212 4.03 17.32 0.53
N CYS A 213 3.05 17.58 -0.35
CA CYS A 213 2.61 18.95 -0.62
C CYS A 213 1.81 19.59 0.53
N GLY A 214 1.35 18.81 1.51
CA GLY A 214 0.55 19.27 2.65
C GLY A 214 -0.90 19.64 2.34
N THR A 215 -1.28 19.76 1.07
CA THR A 215 -2.60 20.26 0.63
C THR A 215 -3.50 19.23 -0.05
N CYS A 216 -2.95 18.14 -0.60
CA CYS A 216 -3.75 17.11 -1.25
C CYS A 216 -4.47 16.21 -0.20
N PRO A 217 -5.57 15.55 -0.56
CA PRO A 217 -6.33 14.71 0.37
C PRO A 217 -5.49 13.65 1.10
N ALA A 218 -4.54 13.02 0.40
CA ALA A 218 -3.65 12.02 0.99
C ALA A 218 -2.71 12.60 2.05
N CYS A 219 -2.17 13.81 1.81
CA CYS A 219 -1.34 14.52 2.79
C CYS A 219 -2.18 14.96 4.00
N ALA A 220 -3.39 15.47 3.77
CA ALA A 220 -4.29 15.89 4.85
C ALA A 220 -4.64 14.71 5.78
N LEU A 221 -4.96 13.55 5.20
CA LEU A 221 -5.29 12.33 5.95
C LEU A 221 -4.08 11.81 6.74
N ARG A 222 -2.90 11.74 6.12
CA ARG A 222 -1.65 11.34 6.78
C ARG A 222 -1.28 12.27 7.95
N LYS A 223 -1.38 13.59 7.74
CA LYS A 223 -1.13 14.62 8.75
C LYS A 223 -2.09 14.47 9.93
N ALA A 224 -3.39 14.43 9.69
CA ALA A 224 -4.40 14.31 10.73
C ALA A 224 -4.23 13.00 11.54
N GLY A 225 -3.92 11.89 10.87
CA GLY A 225 -3.61 10.62 11.55
C GLY A 225 -2.38 10.72 12.46
N PHE A 226 -1.30 11.34 11.98
CA PHE A 226 -0.07 11.52 12.76
C PHE A 226 -0.31 12.43 13.98
N GLU A 227 -1.03 13.52 13.81
CA GLU A 227 -1.36 14.46 14.91
C GLU A 227 -2.22 13.78 15.98
N ARG A 228 -3.23 12.99 15.58
CA ARG A 228 -4.04 12.21 16.55
C ARG A 228 -3.22 11.16 17.29
N TRP A 229 -2.38 10.43 16.57
CA TRP A 229 -1.52 9.41 17.17
C TRP A 229 -0.53 10.00 18.18
N THR A 230 0.13 11.10 17.82
CA THR A 230 1.08 11.79 18.72
C THR A 230 0.39 12.43 19.92
N ALA A 231 -0.81 13.01 19.74
CA ALA A 231 -1.60 13.54 20.85
C ALA A 231 -2.03 12.44 21.84
N GLY A 232 -2.36 11.24 21.34
CA GLY A 232 -2.68 10.08 22.18
C GLY A 232 -1.50 9.50 22.96
N LYS A 233 -0.26 9.88 22.61
CA LYS A 233 0.97 9.50 23.30
C LYS A 233 1.44 10.53 24.35
N ALA A 234 0.77 11.67 24.47
CA ALA A 234 1.11 12.67 25.49
C ALA A 234 0.83 12.10 26.90
N PRO A 235 1.79 12.22 27.84
CA PRO A 235 1.68 11.63 29.18
C PRO A 235 0.57 12.23 30.04
#